data_AF-C8VZH0-F1
#
_entry.id   AF-C8VZH0-F1
#
_cell.length_a   1.000
_cell.length_b   1.000
_cell.length_c   1.000
_cell.angle_alpha   90.00
_cell.angle_beta   90.00
_cell.angle_gamma   90.00
#
_symmetry.space_group_name_H-M   'P 1'
#
loop_
_entity.id
_entity.type
_entity.pdbx_description
1 polymer ?
#
loop_
_entity_poly.entity_id
_entity_poly.type
_entity_poly.pdbx_seq_one_letter_code
_entity_poly.pdbx_strand_id
1 'polypeptide(L)'
;MPDPFKQLASILEMRMAGHVARSVSGVLCELGTITASGLKLDSFKHEIQDYLVADWLVKIHFPVFSLVGTATSPVNDQGIDLPGAKTTSLTRYDFLTREVDEVHLELKADIKPGDRVLAVPVNGGQDAVVIAKVIANA
;
A
#
# COMPACT_ATOMS: atom_id res chain seq x y z
N MET A 1 9.24 -45.41 23.83
CA MET A 1 8.53 -44.87 22.65
C MET A 1 7.68 -43.71 23.11
N PRO A 2 7.83 -42.50 22.56
CA PRO A 2 6.92 -41.39 22.86
C PRO A 2 5.50 -41.77 22.42
N ASP A 3 4.52 -41.49 23.26
CA ASP A 3 3.11 -41.79 23.01
C ASP A 3 2.62 -41.02 21.76
N PRO A 4 2.22 -41.71 20.68
CA PRO A 4 1.77 -41.09 19.44
C PRO A 4 0.58 -40.14 19.63
N PHE A 5 -0.28 -40.42 20.62
CA PHE A 5 -1.44 -39.59 20.91
C PHE A 5 -1.03 -38.29 21.62
N LYS A 6 0.03 -38.31 22.43
CA LYS A 6 0.61 -37.09 23.03
C LYS A 6 1.33 -36.23 21.99
N GLN A 7 1.95 -36.85 20.98
CA GLN A 7 2.51 -36.10 19.85
C GLN A 7 1.42 -35.41 19.03
N LEU A 8 0.32 -36.11 18.74
CA LEU A 8 -0.84 -35.50 18.06
C LEU A 8 -1.45 -34.37 18.88
N ALA A 9 -1.66 -34.58 20.18
CA ALA A 9 -2.21 -33.56 21.08
C ALA A 9 -1.31 -32.32 21.16
N SER A 10 0.00 -32.50 21.29
CA SER A 10 0.95 -31.38 21.34
C SER A 10 1.04 -30.62 20.01
N ILE A 11 0.92 -31.29 18.86
CA ILE A 11 0.85 -30.65 17.54
C ILE A 11 -0.46 -29.86 17.40
N LEU A 12 -1.58 -30.41 17.87
CA LEU A 12 -2.88 -29.75 17.89
C LEU A 12 -2.88 -28.52 18.80
N GLU A 13 -2.35 -28.64 20.02
CA GLU A 13 -2.20 -27.52 20.97
C GLU A 13 -1.28 -26.43 20.41
N MET A 14 -0.15 -26.78 19.78
CA MET A 14 0.73 -25.79 19.15
C MET A 14 0.00 -25.02 18.04
N ARG A 15 -0.78 -25.71 17.21
CA ARG A 15 -1.56 -25.06 16.15
C ARG A 15 -2.69 -24.20 16.71
N MET A 16 -3.42 -24.70 17.71
CA MET A 16 -4.49 -23.96 18.37
C MET A 16 -3.94 -22.72 19.09
N ALA A 17 -2.83 -22.83 19.82
CA ALA A 17 -2.18 -21.70 20.47
C ALA A 17 -1.69 -20.67 19.45
N GLY A 18 -1.14 -21.09 18.31
CA GLY A 18 -0.75 -20.19 17.22
C GLY A 18 -1.94 -19.46 16.59
N HIS A 19 -3.06 -20.15 16.38
CA HIS A 19 -4.28 -19.53 15.86
C HIS A 19 -4.93 -18.60 16.88
N VAL A 20 -5.07 -19.01 18.14
CA VAL A 20 -5.65 -18.20 19.23
C VAL A 20 -4.80 -16.97 19.51
N ALA A 21 -3.48 -17.08 19.50
CA ALA A 21 -2.59 -15.93 19.68
C ALA A 21 -2.76 -14.88 18.57
N ARG A 22 -3.00 -15.30 17.31
CA ARG A 22 -3.31 -14.39 16.20
C ARG A 22 -4.72 -13.79 16.31
N SER A 23 -5.71 -14.56 16.78
CA SER A 23 -7.07 -14.07 17.02
C SER A 23 -7.14 -13.09 18.19
N VAL A 24 -6.32 -13.28 19.23
CA VAL A 24 -6.24 -12.41 20.42
C VAL A 24 -5.34 -11.19 20.19
N SER A 25 -4.31 -11.28 19.33
CA SER A 25 -3.41 -10.15 19.06
C SER A 25 -4.05 -9.04 18.23
N GLY A 26 -5.19 -9.29 17.58
CA GLY A 26 -5.91 -8.31 16.76
C GLY A 26 -5.16 -7.86 15.49
N VAL A 27 -3.95 -8.37 15.25
CA VAL A 27 -3.17 -8.08 14.04
C VAL A 27 -3.53 -9.13 12.99
N LEU A 28 -4.55 -8.81 12.19
CA LEU A 28 -4.94 -9.62 11.04
C LEU A 28 -3.99 -9.43 9.85
N CYS A 29 -3.13 -8.42 9.85
CA CYS A 29 -2.28 -8.13 8.71
C CYS A 29 -1.18 -9.19 8.55
N GLU A 30 -0.97 -9.62 7.32
CA GLU A 30 0.04 -10.59 6.92
C GLU A 30 0.81 -10.08 5.72
N LEU A 31 2.08 -10.46 5.62
CA LEU A 31 2.86 -10.17 4.44
C LEU A 31 2.56 -11.17 3.32
N GLY A 32 2.65 -10.68 2.09
CA GLY A 32 2.54 -11.49 0.89
C GLY A 32 3.42 -10.97 -0.23
N THR A 33 3.51 -11.78 -1.28
CA THR A 33 4.17 -11.44 -2.53
C THR A 33 3.15 -11.46 -3.65
N ILE A 34 3.16 -10.44 -4.48
CA ILE A 34 2.37 -10.41 -5.71
C ILE A 34 3.05 -11.32 -6.72
N THR A 35 2.30 -12.25 -7.28
CA THR A 35 2.77 -13.17 -8.33
C THR A 35 2.32 -12.65 -9.70
N ALA A 36 2.63 -13.37 -10.78
CA ALA A 36 2.11 -13.04 -12.11
C ALA A 36 0.58 -13.20 -12.23
N SER A 37 -0.03 -13.99 -11.36
CA SER A 37 -1.44 -14.40 -11.45
C SER A 37 -2.29 -14.03 -10.23
N GLY A 38 -1.72 -13.45 -9.17
CA GLY A 38 -2.44 -13.23 -7.92
C GLY A 38 -1.58 -12.73 -6.77
N LEU A 39 -2.06 -13.00 -5.56
CA LEU A 39 -1.41 -12.70 -4.29
C LEU A 39 -1.09 -14.00 -3.55
N LYS A 40 0.17 -14.11 -3.14
CA LYS A 40 0.65 -15.21 -2.31
C LYS A 40 0.96 -14.71 -0.90
N LEU A 41 0.08 -15.01 0.05
CA LEU A 41 0.35 -14.76 1.47
C LEU A 41 1.40 -15.76 2.00
N ASP A 42 2.25 -15.33 2.92
CA ASP A 42 3.39 -16.12 3.41
C ASP A 42 2.97 -17.37 4.22
N SER A 43 1.89 -17.25 4.97
CA SER A 43 1.33 -18.25 5.87
C SER A 43 0.21 -19.09 5.24
N PHE A 44 -0.25 -18.70 4.03
CA PHE A 44 -1.23 -19.46 3.27
C PHE A 44 -0.59 -20.23 2.12
N LYS A 45 -0.92 -21.52 1.96
CA LYS A 45 -0.26 -22.40 0.97
C LYS A 45 -0.72 -22.15 -0.48
N HIS A 46 -1.92 -21.64 -0.69
CA HIS A 46 -2.44 -21.40 -2.03
C HIS A 46 -2.31 -19.93 -2.43
N GLU A 47 -2.37 -19.68 -3.72
CA GLU A 47 -2.37 -18.34 -4.28
C GLU A 47 -3.80 -17.84 -4.42
N ILE A 48 -4.03 -16.57 -4.12
CA ILE A 48 -5.32 -15.90 -4.19
C ILE A 48 -5.34 -15.08 -5.49
N GLN A 49 -6.11 -15.51 -6.48
CA GLN A 49 -6.15 -14.83 -7.79
C GLN A 49 -6.92 -13.51 -7.70
N ASP A 50 -8.12 -13.53 -7.10
CA ASP A 50 -9.01 -12.37 -7.01
C ASP A 50 -8.83 -11.59 -5.70
N TYR A 51 -7.61 -11.15 -5.43
CA TYR A 51 -7.34 -10.32 -4.25
C TYR A 51 -7.86 -8.88 -4.43
N LEU A 52 -8.18 -8.24 -3.32
CA LEU A 52 -8.65 -6.86 -3.27
C LEU A 52 -7.48 -5.90 -3.03
N VAL A 53 -7.61 -4.65 -3.48
CA VAL A 53 -6.63 -3.58 -3.20
C VAL A 53 -7.35 -2.45 -2.51
N ALA A 54 -6.76 -1.94 -1.44
CA ALA A 54 -7.31 -0.82 -0.71
C ALA A 54 -7.28 0.45 -1.56
N ASP A 55 -8.38 1.17 -1.50
CA ASP A 55 -8.55 2.47 -2.13
C ASP A 55 -8.85 3.48 -1.03
N TRP A 56 -8.13 4.60 -1.03
CA TRP A 56 -8.15 5.56 0.08
C TRP A 56 -8.61 6.93 -0.40
N LEU A 57 -9.62 7.45 0.29
CA LEU A 57 -9.98 8.87 0.22
C LEU A 57 -9.38 9.56 1.44
N VAL A 58 -8.39 10.43 1.22
CA VAL A 58 -7.62 11.06 2.30
C VAL A 58 -7.65 12.59 2.22
N LYS A 59 -7.39 13.22 3.37
CA LYS A 59 -7.03 14.64 3.45
C LYS A 59 -5.51 14.77 3.46
N ILE A 60 -4.96 15.61 2.59
CA ILE A 60 -3.52 15.91 2.53
C ILE A 60 -3.25 17.28 3.15
N HIS A 61 -2.27 17.34 4.05
CA HIS A 61 -1.77 18.58 4.63
C HIS A 61 -0.42 18.94 4.00
N PHE A 62 -0.38 20.05 3.27
CA PHE A 62 0.85 20.62 2.75
C PHE A 62 1.43 21.59 3.79
N PRO A 63 2.68 21.40 4.25
CA PRO A 63 3.34 22.36 5.13
C PRO A 63 3.73 23.63 4.37
N VAL A 64 4.28 24.63 5.06
CA VAL A 64 4.99 25.72 4.38
C VAL A 64 6.26 25.16 3.77
N PHE A 65 6.43 25.33 2.45
CA PHE A 65 7.66 24.96 1.75
C PHE A 65 7.95 25.93 0.61
N SER A 66 9.17 25.86 0.08
CA SER A 66 9.60 26.68 -1.05
C SER A 66 10.25 25.80 -2.10
N LEU A 67 9.93 26.05 -3.36
CA LEU A 67 10.61 25.44 -4.51
C LEU A 67 11.27 26.52 -5.35
N VAL A 68 12.29 26.16 -6.10
CA VAL A 68 12.98 27.06 -7.01
C VAL A 68 12.83 26.51 -8.43
N GLY A 69 12.35 27.34 -9.36
CA GLY A 69 12.08 26.92 -10.73
C GLY A 69 11.84 28.08 -11.68
N THR A 70 11.55 27.78 -12.93
CA THR A 70 11.17 28.76 -13.95
C THR A 70 9.68 28.60 -14.27
N ALA A 71 9.00 29.69 -14.61
CA ALA A 71 7.62 29.67 -15.07
C ALA A 71 7.51 30.32 -16.44
N THR A 72 6.71 29.74 -17.32
CA THR A 72 6.39 30.29 -18.64
C THR A 72 4.95 30.78 -18.65
N SER A 73 4.72 31.99 -19.17
CA SER A 73 3.39 32.58 -19.30
C SER A 73 3.34 33.58 -20.48
N PRO A 74 2.21 33.67 -21.22
CA PRO A 74 0.99 32.87 -21.09
C PRO A 74 1.09 31.46 -21.72
N VAL A 75 0.43 30.48 -21.11
CA VAL A 75 0.23 29.11 -21.64
C VAL A 75 -1.26 28.79 -21.71
N ASN A 76 -1.67 27.85 -22.55
CA ASN A 76 -3.05 27.34 -22.54
C ASN A 76 -3.29 26.31 -21.42
N ASP A 77 -4.49 25.75 -21.38
CA ASP A 77 -4.92 24.70 -20.43
C ASP A 77 -4.14 23.39 -20.54
N GLN A 78 -3.47 23.15 -21.66
CA GLN A 78 -2.59 22.00 -21.90
C GLN A 78 -1.11 22.30 -21.58
N GLY A 79 -0.80 23.51 -21.10
CA GLY A 79 0.57 23.93 -20.80
C GLY A 79 1.40 24.27 -22.04
N ILE A 80 0.77 24.49 -23.19
CA ILE A 80 1.43 24.92 -24.43
C ILE A 80 1.54 26.45 -24.46
N ASP A 81 2.73 26.93 -24.80
CA ASP A 81 3.05 28.35 -24.93
C ASP A 81 2.13 29.07 -25.93
N LEU A 82 1.53 30.17 -25.48
CA LEU A 82 0.77 31.07 -26.34
C LEU A 82 1.68 32.16 -26.93
N PRO A 83 1.28 32.83 -28.02
CA PRO A 83 2.07 33.92 -28.60
C PRO A 83 2.43 35.00 -27.56
N GLY A 84 3.72 35.28 -27.43
CA GLY A 84 4.24 36.21 -26.42
C GLY A 84 4.65 35.56 -25.10
N ALA A 85 4.60 34.22 -25.00
CA ALA A 85 5.12 33.47 -23.86
C ALA A 85 6.59 33.82 -23.58
N LYS A 86 6.87 34.07 -22.30
CA LYS A 86 8.23 34.28 -21.81
C LYS A 86 8.44 33.44 -20.57
N THR A 87 9.59 32.78 -20.52
CA THR A 87 10.05 32.04 -19.35
C THR A 87 10.80 32.98 -18.42
N THR A 88 10.47 32.92 -17.12
CA THR A 88 11.17 33.68 -16.09
C THR A 88 12.58 33.12 -15.85
N SER A 89 13.46 33.95 -15.29
CA SER A 89 14.68 33.44 -14.66
C SER A 89 14.34 32.55 -13.47
N LEU A 90 15.33 31.80 -12.96
CA LEU A 90 15.16 30.96 -11.78
C LEU A 90 14.56 31.77 -10.62
N THR A 91 13.36 31.38 -10.18
CA THR A 91 12.52 32.12 -9.23
C THR A 91 12.12 31.20 -8.08
N ARG A 92 12.07 31.75 -6.86
CA ARG A 92 11.57 31.05 -5.68
C ARG A 92 10.04 31.16 -5.62
N TYR A 93 9.38 30.03 -5.46
CA TYR A 93 7.95 29.91 -5.21
C TYR A 93 7.74 29.48 -3.77
N ASP A 94 7.03 30.31 -3.01
CA ASP A 94 6.65 30.02 -1.63
C ASP A 94 5.22 29.48 -1.59
N PHE A 95 5.07 28.31 -0.99
CA PHE A 95 3.79 27.64 -0.81
C PHE A 95 3.38 27.77 0.65
N LEU A 96 2.18 28.34 0.86
CA LEU A 96 1.59 28.43 2.19
C LEU A 96 0.97 27.10 2.59
N THR A 97 0.78 26.91 3.90
CA THR A 97 0.06 25.76 4.41
C THR A 97 -1.30 25.63 3.73
N ARG A 98 -1.59 24.44 3.22
CA ARG A 98 -2.86 24.14 2.55
C ARG A 98 -3.34 22.76 2.93
N GLU A 99 -4.66 22.64 3.09
CA GLU A 99 -5.34 21.35 3.19
C GLU A 99 -6.07 21.09 1.88
N VAL A 100 -5.93 19.86 1.37
CA VAL A 100 -6.68 19.38 0.21
C VAL A 100 -7.52 18.20 0.66
N ASP A 101 -8.83 18.38 0.55
CA ASP A 101 -9.84 17.37 0.84
C ASP A 101 -10.06 16.46 -0.37
N GLU A 102 -10.62 15.27 -0.10
CA GLU A 102 -11.08 14.32 -1.12
C GLU A 102 -10.00 13.86 -2.12
N VAL A 103 -8.75 13.71 -1.66
CA VAL A 103 -7.69 13.17 -2.50
C VAL A 103 -7.82 11.65 -2.60
N HIS A 104 -7.93 11.16 -3.82
CA HIS A 104 -7.98 9.73 -4.13
C HIS A 104 -6.57 9.15 -4.27
N LEU A 105 -6.24 8.15 -3.46
CA LEU A 105 -4.95 7.44 -3.52
C LEU A 105 -5.15 6.00 -3.98
N GLU A 106 -4.79 5.76 -5.24
CA GLU A 106 -4.86 4.43 -5.85
C GLU A 106 -3.54 3.66 -5.67
N LEU A 107 -3.55 2.64 -4.80
CA LEU A 107 -2.40 1.75 -4.61
C LEU A 107 -2.13 0.85 -5.82
N LYS A 108 -3.17 0.49 -6.57
CA LYS A 108 -3.09 -0.48 -7.66
C LYS A 108 -2.16 -0.02 -8.79
N ALA A 109 -1.98 1.28 -8.97
CA ALA A 109 -1.27 1.85 -10.11
C ALA A 109 0.20 1.41 -10.25
N ASP A 110 0.87 0.97 -9.16
CA ASP A 110 2.30 0.59 -9.19
C ASP A 110 2.62 -0.78 -8.54
N ILE A 111 1.61 -1.61 -8.28
CA ILE A 111 1.83 -2.98 -7.77
C ILE A 111 2.14 -3.92 -8.93
N LYS A 112 3.27 -4.64 -8.84
CA LYS A 112 3.78 -5.53 -9.90
C LYS A 112 4.13 -6.92 -9.34
N PRO A 113 4.14 -7.95 -10.19
CA PRO A 113 4.67 -9.26 -9.80
C PRO A 113 6.08 -9.15 -9.22
N GLY A 114 6.31 -9.81 -8.08
CA GLY A 114 7.53 -9.74 -7.28
C GLY A 114 7.46 -8.73 -6.12
N ASP A 115 6.52 -7.79 -6.14
CA ASP A 115 6.38 -6.82 -5.05
C ASP A 115 5.95 -7.49 -3.75
N ARG A 116 6.60 -7.07 -2.66
CA ARG A 116 6.17 -7.40 -1.30
C ARG A 116 5.06 -6.47 -0.87
N VAL A 117 4.04 -7.02 -0.24
CA VAL A 117 2.86 -6.29 0.18
C VAL A 117 2.44 -6.69 1.58
N LEU A 118 1.78 -5.76 2.27
CA LEU A 118 1.02 -6.03 3.48
C LEU A 118 -0.45 -6.18 3.10
N ALA A 119 -1.05 -7.30 3.48
CA ALA A 119 -2.43 -7.63 3.17
C ALA A 119 -3.19 -8.02 4.43
N VAL A 120 -4.50 -7.81 4.42
CA VAL A 120 -5.40 -8.18 5.51
C VAL A 120 -6.36 -9.25 5.00
N PRO A 121 -6.34 -10.47 5.55
CA PRO A 121 -7.39 -11.43 5.33
C PRO A 121 -8.69 -10.89 5.93
N VAL A 122 -9.70 -10.75 5.10
CA VAL A 122 -11.05 -10.32 5.49
C VAL A 122 -12.04 -11.44 5.18
N ASN A 123 -13.31 -11.28 5.58
CA ASN A 123 -14.35 -12.26 5.30
C ASN A 123 -13.98 -13.69 5.75
N GLY A 124 -13.41 -13.81 6.96
CA GLY A 124 -12.98 -15.11 7.50
C GLY A 124 -11.78 -15.75 6.79
N GLY A 125 -11.01 -14.98 6.01
CA GLY A 125 -9.86 -15.45 5.24
C GLY A 125 -10.19 -15.93 3.83
N GLN A 126 -11.43 -15.73 3.37
CA GLN A 126 -11.80 -15.99 1.98
C GLN A 126 -11.22 -14.95 1.02
N ASP A 127 -11.11 -13.71 1.49
CA ASP A 127 -10.61 -12.59 0.72
C ASP A 127 -9.37 -11.99 1.39
N ALA A 128 -8.50 -11.37 0.60
CA ALA A 128 -7.35 -10.64 1.10
C ALA A 128 -7.30 -9.25 0.47
N VAL A 129 -7.21 -8.22 1.31
CA VAL A 129 -7.10 -6.82 0.87
C VAL A 129 -5.65 -6.37 1.02
N VAL A 130 -4.99 -6.05 -0.08
CA VAL A 130 -3.67 -5.42 -0.09
C VAL A 130 -3.82 -3.96 0.34
N ILE A 131 -3.21 -3.60 1.47
CA ILE A 131 -3.31 -2.25 2.05
C ILE A 131 -2.07 -1.40 1.82
N ALA A 132 -0.92 -2.02 1.54
CA ALA A 132 0.32 -1.31 1.25
C ALA A 132 1.32 -2.18 0.48
N LYS A 133 2.14 -1.54 -0.35
CA LYS A 133 3.40 -2.11 -0.85
C LYS A 133 4.48 -1.91 0.21
N VAL A 134 5.27 -2.95 0.45
CA VAL A 134 6.38 -2.95 1.39
C VAL A 134 7.64 -2.55 0.63
N ILE A 135 8.29 -1.49 1.08
CA ILE A 135 9.51 -0.97 0.48
C ILE A 135 10.67 -1.23 1.45
N ALA A 136 11.80 -1.70 0.94
CA ALA A 136 13.01 -1.83 1.75
C ALA A 136 13.51 -0.43 2.16
N ASN A 137 14.12 -0.33 3.35
CA ASN A 137 14.78 0.92 3.74
C ASN A 137 15.88 1.24 2.72
N ALA A 138 15.84 2.47 2.19
CA ALA A 138 16.86 3.03 1.31
C ALA A 138 18.12 3.44 2.08
#